data_AF-A0A2A2UWT3-F1
#
_entry.id   AF-A0A2A2UWT3-F1
#
_cell.length_a   1.000
_cell.length_b   1.000
_cell.length_c   1.000
_cell.angle_alpha   90.00
_cell.angle_beta   90.00
_cell.angle_gamma   90.00
#
_symmetry.space_group_name_H-M   'P 1'
#
loop_
_entity.id
_entity.type
_entity.pdbx_description
1 polymer ?
#
loop_
_entity_poly.entity_id
_entity_poly.type
_entity_poly.pdbx_seq_one_letter_code
_entity_poly.pdbx_strand_id
1 'polypeptide(L)'
;MHVNSTNNINMNVYTQRGRAEQSNLHSQENPKDLVGKTNLMYMVDEEKVTRVSHEQMTHLSQVLELSEVSPEVAQQQYLHHGQAREVQFGIVVDGKLMAYQNDKGHITGKGGVEALIEQANGDINQLKALVQQHYSSSGKVEVYGENNRPTNAEVFERFNGRSYKSFVHDEMNTRRQANHQEQLARDEFLRSKLMFDQAPQVAVFKVKGEVVGSMDGNGFADMGSKLLQLAKQQGIEKEALKPLYTLDPERTSEQFSDLLTQAFGNDVEVEHFHVSNAPTRNEIRLLSN
;
A
#
# COMPACT_ATOMS: atom_id res chain seq x y z
N MET A 1 -8.02 33.03 23.11
CA MET A 1 -7.10 31.88 23.26
C MET A 1 -7.43 30.89 22.16
N HIS A 2 -6.58 30.84 21.15
CA HIS A 2 -6.70 29.93 20.01
C HIS A 2 -6.10 28.58 20.36
N VAL A 3 -6.84 27.50 20.10
CA VAL A 3 -6.27 26.19 19.85
C VAL A 3 -6.92 25.67 18.58
N ASN A 4 -6.18 25.80 17.47
CA ASN A 4 -6.49 25.16 16.20
C ASN A 4 -6.20 23.67 16.33
N SER A 5 -7.18 22.82 16.02
CA SER A 5 -6.93 21.43 15.71
C SER A 5 -7.71 21.09 14.44
N THR A 6 -7.04 21.32 13.31
CA THR A 6 -7.41 20.82 11.98
C THR A 6 -7.12 19.32 11.92
N ASN A 7 -8.16 18.50 11.98
CA ASN A 7 -8.10 17.12 11.49
C ASN A 7 -9.03 17.02 10.27
N ASN A 8 -8.43 17.22 9.09
CA ASN A 8 -9.05 16.94 7.81
C ASN A 8 -9.11 15.41 7.61
N ILE A 9 -10.29 14.83 7.79
CA ILE A 9 -10.58 13.48 7.28
C ILE A 9 -11.16 13.68 5.87
N ASN A 10 -10.27 13.57 4.88
CA ASN A 10 -10.63 13.49 3.46
C ASN A 10 -11.45 12.22 3.22
N MET A 11 -12.77 12.37 3.05
CA MET A 11 -13.59 11.34 2.41
C MET A 11 -13.57 11.55 0.89
N ASN A 12 -12.71 10.81 0.20
CA ASN A 12 -12.70 10.77 -1.26
C ASN A 12 -13.96 10.04 -1.76
N VAL A 13 -14.82 10.81 -2.41
CA VAL A 13 -15.96 10.33 -3.20
C VAL A 13 -15.41 9.77 -4.52
N TYR A 14 -15.54 8.46 -4.71
CA TYR A 14 -15.28 7.83 -6.01
C TYR A 14 -16.29 8.34 -7.04
N THR A 15 -15.84 9.23 -7.91
CA THR A 15 -16.59 9.65 -9.09
C THR A 15 -15.92 9.02 -10.31
N GLN A 16 -16.54 7.97 -10.86
CA GLN A 16 -16.21 7.49 -12.20
C GLN A 16 -16.68 8.52 -13.23
N ARG A 17 -15.76 9.16 -13.95
CA ARG A 17 -16.04 9.83 -15.24
C ARG A 17 -14.77 9.98 -16.07
N GLY A 18 -14.87 9.60 -17.35
CA GLY A 18 -14.02 10.13 -18.42
C GLY A 18 -13.07 9.13 -19.07
N ARG A 19 -13.57 8.39 -20.05
CA ARG A 19 -12.80 7.72 -21.10
C ARG A 19 -12.52 8.75 -22.22
N ALA A 20 -11.36 8.59 -22.88
CA ALA A 20 -10.76 9.44 -23.93
C ALA A 20 -9.98 10.65 -23.35
N GLU A 21 -8.69 10.85 -23.63
CA GLU A 21 -8.06 10.83 -24.95
C GLU A 21 -6.78 9.99 -25.02
N GLN A 22 -6.69 9.20 -26.09
CA GLN A 22 -5.44 8.63 -26.59
C GLN A 22 -4.64 9.74 -27.28
N SER A 23 -3.44 10.00 -26.80
CA SER A 23 -2.35 10.49 -27.64
C SER A 23 -1.13 9.60 -27.41
N ASN A 24 -0.72 8.95 -28.51
CA ASN A 24 0.46 8.12 -28.61
C ASN A 24 1.72 8.91 -28.23
N LEU A 25 2.60 8.28 -27.44
CA LEU A 25 4.06 8.18 -27.63
C LEU A 25 4.70 7.79 -26.29
N HIS A 26 4.94 6.49 -26.09
CA HIS A 26 6.26 5.94 -25.74
C HIS A 26 6.10 4.44 -25.48
N SER A 27 7.02 3.70 -26.07
CA SER A 27 7.34 2.27 -25.95
C SER A 27 6.60 1.53 -24.83
N GLN A 28 5.82 0.52 -25.20
CA GLN A 28 5.47 -0.57 -24.28
C GLN A 28 6.75 -1.37 -23.97
N GLU A 29 7.64 -0.83 -23.11
CA GLU A 29 8.52 -1.71 -22.33
C GLU A 29 7.58 -2.59 -21.50
N ASN A 30 7.66 -3.89 -21.68
CA ASN A 30 6.99 -4.83 -20.81
C ASN A 30 7.59 -4.59 -19.41
N PRO A 31 6.84 -4.11 -18.39
CA PRO A 31 7.41 -3.66 -17.11
C PRO A 31 8.08 -4.77 -16.30
N LYS A 32 8.14 -5.99 -16.83
CA LYS A 32 8.80 -7.18 -16.29
C LYS A 32 10.08 -7.56 -17.03
N ASP A 33 10.42 -6.90 -18.13
CA ASP A 33 11.70 -7.13 -18.80
C ASP A 33 12.81 -6.36 -18.07
N LEU A 34 13.55 -7.12 -17.26
CA LEU A 34 14.65 -6.59 -16.45
C LEU A 34 15.99 -6.75 -17.15
N VAL A 35 16.06 -7.37 -18.34
CA VAL A 35 17.31 -7.58 -19.07
C VAL A 35 17.94 -6.22 -19.40
N GLY A 36 19.24 -6.09 -19.15
CA GLY A 36 19.97 -4.85 -19.34
C GLY A 36 19.73 -3.78 -18.26
N LYS A 37 18.80 -3.99 -17.31
CA LYS A 37 18.61 -3.10 -16.15
C LYS A 37 19.63 -3.44 -15.06
N THR A 38 20.02 -2.44 -14.27
CA THR A 38 21.02 -2.60 -13.20
C THR A 38 20.32 -2.90 -11.86
N ASN A 39 20.89 -3.83 -11.08
CA ASN A 39 20.39 -4.23 -9.77
C ASN A 39 20.35 -3.02 -8.80
N LEU A 40 19.31 -2.97 -7.96
CA LEU A 40 19.14 -1.93 -6.93
C LEU A 40 20.36 -1.80 -6.00
N MET A 41 21.05 -2.90 -5.68
CA MET A 41 22.27 -2.86 -4.84
C MET A 41 23.33 -1.90 -5.40
N TYR A 42 23.46 -1.83 -6.73
CA TYR A 42 24.35 -0.86 -7.39
C TYR A 42 23.83 0.57 -7.25
N MET A 43 22.53 0.78 -7.30
CA MET A 43 21.94 2.13 -7.21
C MET A 43 21.99 2.70 -5.80
N VAL A 44 22.05 1.84 -4.79
CA VAL A 44 22.13 2.25 -3.39
C VAL A 44 23.51 2.85 -3.10
N ASP A 45 23.49 3.99 -2.44
CA ASP A 45 24.67 4.64 -1.88
C ASP A 45 24.63 4.40 -0.37
N GLU A 46 25.50 3.51 0.13
CA GLU A 46 25.48 3.08 1.54
C GLU A 46 25.59 4.27 2.51
N GLU A 47 26.29 5.35 2.12
CA GLU A 47 26.44 6.57 2.92
C GLU A 47 25.12 7.34 3.08
N LYS A 48 24.13 7.04 2.23
CA LYS A 48 22.77 7.61 2.27
C LYS A 48 21.74 6.65 2.89
N VAL A 49 22.14 5.43 3.28
CA VAL A 49 21.23 4.46 3.91
C VAL A 49 21.20 4.69 5.41
N THR A 50 20.05 5.15 5.91
CA THR A 50 19.79 5.19 7.36
C THR A 50 19.38 3.79 7.83
N ARG A 51 20.22 3.15 8.65
CA ARG A 51 19.87 1.86 9.27
C ARG A 51 18.93 2.11 10.45
N VAL A 52 17.72 1.56 10.36
CA VAL A 52 16.72 1.61 11.43
C VAL A 52 17.16 0.67 12.56
N SER A 53 17.06 1.11 13.81
CA SER A 53 17.40 0.27 14.96
C SER A 53 16.40 -0.88 15.13
N HIS A 54 16.81 -1.96 15.81
CA HIS A 54 15.92 -3.08 16.11
C HIS A 54 14.69 -2.65 16.91
N GLU A 55 14.87 -1.69 17.83
CA GLU A 55 13.79 -1.10 18.64
C GLU A 55 12.80 -0.31 17.77
N GLN A 56 13.31 0.50 16.84
CA GLN A 56 12.47 1.25 15.88
C GLN A 56 11.70 0.32 14.94
N MET A 57 12.30 -0.78 14.49
CA MET A 57 11.60 -1.79 13.70
C MET A 57 10.52 -2.52 14.50
N THR A 58 10.80 -2.85 15.76
CA THR A 58 9.81 -3.47 16.65
C THR A 58 8.62 -2.55 16.87
N HIS A 59 8.87 -1.27 17.13
CA HIS A 59 7.83 -0.26 17.25
C HIS A 59 7.02 -0.11 15.94
N LEU A 60 7.68 -0.12 14.78
CA LEU A 60 7.01 -0.04 13.48
C LEU A 60 6.08 -1.25 13.26
N SER A 61 6.56 -2.47 13.54
CA SER A 61 5.73 -3.68 13.44
C SER A 61 4.52 -3.63 14.36
N GLN A 62 4.70 -3.18 15.61
CA GLN A 62 3.60 -3.01 16.56
C GLN A 62 2.58 -1.97 16.06
N VAL A 63 3.04 -0.84 15.51
CA VAL A 63 2.16 0.19 14.94
C VAL A 63 1.38 -0.35 13.72
N LEU A 64 2.03 -1.13 12.86
CA LEU A 64 1.40 -1.75 11.70
C LEU A 64 0.35 -2.80 12.12
N GLU A 65 0.67 -3.66 13.08
CA GLU A 65 -0.28 -4.64 13.65
C GLU A 65 -1.48 -3.96 14.32
N LEU A 66 -1.27 -2.81 14.98
CA LEU A 66 -2.35 -2.02 15.58
C LEU A 66 -3.17 -1.24 14.54
N SER A 67 -2.63 -1.02 13.33
CA SER A 67 -3.32 -0.31 12.25
C SER A 67 -4.26 -1.19 11.43
N GLU A 68 -4.08 -2.51 11.49
CA GLU A 68 -5.03 -3.50 10.96
C GLU A 68 -6.20 -3.65 11.93
N VAL A 69 -7.21 -2.77 11.83
CA VAL A 69 -8.46 -2.96 12.57
C VAL A 69 -9.09 -4.27 12.09
N SER A 70 -9.09 -5.29 12.95
CA SER A 70 -9.66 -6.59 12.59
C SER A 70 -11.15 -6.44 12.19
N PRO A 71 -11.68 -7.33 11.32
CA PRO A 71 -13.08 -7.30 10.95
C PRO A 71 -14.02 -7.32 12.18
N GLU A 72 -13.63 -8.01 13.25
CA GLU A 72 -14.42 -8.10 14.48
C GLU A 72 -14.46 -6.75 15.23
N VAL A 73 -13.32 -6.05 15.34
CA VAL A 73 -13.26 -4.72 15.95
C VAL A 73 -14.03 -3.71 15.10
N ALA A 74 -13.87 -3.75 13.77
CA ALA A 74 -14.63 -2.91 12.85
C ALA A 74 -16.13 -3.17 12.98
N GLN A 75 -16.56 -4.43 13.08
CA GLN A 75 -17.97 -4.79 13.27
C GLN A 75 -18.52 -4.20 14.57
N GLN A 76 -17.78 -4.30 15.68
CA GLN A 76 -18.20 -3.71 16.95
C GLN A 76 -18.31 -2.20 16.87
N GLN A 77 -17.38 -1.53 16.19
CA GLN A 77 -17.43 -0.09 15.96
C GLN A 77 -18.66 0.32 15.14
N TYR A 78 -18.98 -0.40 14.05
CA TYR A 78 -20.20 -0.16 13.28
C TYR A 78 -21.46 -0.35 14.12
N LEU A 79 -21.54 -1.44 14.89
CA LEU A 79 -22.72 -1.71 15.73
C LEU A 79 -22.90 -0.65 16.82
N HIS A 80 -21.80 -0.24 17.48
CA HIS A 80 -21.81 0.84 18.47
C HIS A 80 -22.23 2.17 17.84
N HIS A 81 -21.64 2.53 16.70
CA HIS A 81 -22.00 3.74 15.97
C HIS A 81 -23.47 3.72 15.50
N GLY A 82 -23.98 2.56 15.08
CA GLY A 82 -25.37 2.38 14.69
C GLY A 82 -26.38 2.68 15.80
N GLN A 83 -26.01 2.46 17.07
CA GLN A 83 -26.86 2.73 18.24
C GLN A 83 -26.84 4.19 18.69
N ALA A 84 -25.83 4.97 18.27
CA ALA A 84 -25.71 6.38 18.62
C ALA A 84 -26.89 7.20 18.05
N ARG A 85 -27.24 8.29 18.73
CA ARG A 85 -28.40 9.14 18.42
C ARG A 85 -27.95 10.59 18.16
N GLU A 86 -27.12 10.74 17.14
CA GLU A 86 -26.42 12.01 16.87
C GLU A 86 -27.22 12.92 15.90
N VAL A 87 -28.23 12.39 15.19
CA VAL A 87 -28.93 13.14 14.14
C VAL A 87 -29.89 14.18 14.73
N GLN A 88 -29.67 15.45 14.38
CA GLN A 88 -30.43 16.59 14.88
C GLN A 88 -31.65 16.90 14.02
N PHE A 89 -31.54 16.77 12.69
CA PHE A 89 -32.65 16.96 11.78
C PHE A 89 -32.44 16.22 10.46
N GLY A 90 -33.53 16.03 9.71
CA GLY A 90 -33.54 15.45 8.38
C GLY A 90 -34.49 16.19 7.43
N ILE A 91 -34.15 16.22 6.15
CA ILE A 91 -35.01 16.71 5.08
C ILE A 91 -35.65 15.52 4.39
N VAL A 92 -36.97 15.47 4.43
CA VAL A 92 -37.77 14.42 3.81
C VAL A 92 -38.47 15.00 2.58
N VAL A 93 -38.33 14.36 1.42
CA VAL A 93 -39.03 14.72 0.18
C VAL A 93 -39.75 13.48 -0.33
N ASP A 94 -41.03 13.61 -0.68
CA ASP A 94 -41.88 12.50 -1.14
C ASP A 94 -41.85 11.28 -0.18
N GLY A 95 -41.82 11.56 1.13
CA GLY A 95 -41.77 10.53 2.17
C GLY A 95 -40.41 9.83 2.36
N LYS A 96 -39.38 10.21 1.59
CA LYS A 96 -38.02 9.65 1.70
C LYS A 96 -37.05 10.62 2.35
N LEU A 97 -36.18 10.12 3.20
CA LEU A 97 -35.12 10.94 3.80
C LEU A 97 -34.04 11.22 2.73
N MET A 98 -33.89 12.50 2.38
CA MET A 98 -33.01 12.95 1.30
C MET A 98 -31.75 13.67 1.80
N ALA A 99 -31.77 14.19 3.02
CA ALA A 99 -30.58 14.69 3.70
C ALA A 99 -30.76 14.65 5.22
N TYR A 100 -29.66 14.64 5.98
CA TYR A 100 -29.67 14.79 7.43
C TYR A 100 -28.37 15.41 7.94
N GLN A 101 -28.43 16.00 9.13
CA GLN A 101 -27.27 16.56 9.83
C GLN A 101 -27.15 15.97 11.23
N ASN A 102 -25.91 15.63 11.63
CA ASN A 102 -25.62 15.21 13.01
C ASN A 102 -25.24 16.39 13.93
N ASP A 103 -25.10 16.10 15.22
CA ASP A 103 -24.78 17.06 16.27
C ASP A 103 -23.37 17.67 16.18
N LYS A 104 -22.49 17.05 15.39
CA LYS A 104 -21.17 17.58 15.02
C LYS A 104 -21.22 18.47 13.77
N GLY A 105 -22.40 18.64 13.16
CA GLY A 105 -22.58 19.48 11.97
C GLY A 105 -22.26 18.78 10.64
N HIS A 106 -22.01 17.46 10.64
CA HIS A 106 -21.80 16.72 9.40
C HIS A 106 -23.12 16.52 8.66
N ILE A 107 -23.11 16.90 7.39
CA ILE A 107 -24.27 16.81 6.48
C ILE A 107 -24.07 15.61 5.56
N THR A 108 -25.13 14.81 5.40
CA THR A 108 -25.20 13.74 4.39
C THR A 108 -26.46 13.96 3.57
N GLY A 109 -26.34 13.99 2.23
CA GLY A 109 -27.47 14.27 1.33
C GLY A 109 -27.37 13.55 -0.01
N LYS A 110 -28.49 13.58 -0.74
CA LYS A 110 -28.64 13.05 -2.10
C LYS A 110 -29.34 14.10 -2.97
N GLY A 111 -28.93 14.17 -4.23
CA GLY A 111 -29.63 14.96 -5.25
C GLY A 111 -29.57 16.47 -5.03
N GLY A 112 -28.56 16.98 -4.30
CA GLY A 112 -28.37 18.41 -4.07
C GLY A 112 -29.25 19.00 -2.97
N VAL A 113 -30.00 18.17 -2.22
CA VAL A 113 -30.84 18.61 -1.10
C VAL A 113 -29.98 19.16 0.06
N GLU A 114 -28.75 18.67 0.20
CA GLU A 114 -27.73 19.15 1.14
C GLU A 114 -27.41 20.65 0.97
N ALA A 115 -27.48 21.18 -0.25
CA ALA A 115 -27.21 22.60 -0.52
C ALA A 115 -28.22 23.53 0.17
N LEU A 116 -29.46 23.05 0.43
CA LEU A 116 -30.44 23.84 1.18
C LEU A 116 -30.03 23.99 2.65
N ILE A 117 -29.33 23.01 3.21
CA ILE A 117 -28.82 23.05 4.59
C ILE A 117 -27.70 24.10 4.69
N GLU A 118 -26.81 24.13 3.71
CA GLU A 118 -25.74 25.12 3.62
C GLU A 118 -26.29 26.54 3.43
N GLN A 119 -27.27 26.71 2.53
CA GLN A 119 -27.94 28.01 2.28
C GLN A 119 -28.69 28.54 3.49
N ALA A 120 -29.23 27.65 4.32
CA ALA A 120 -29.88 28.03 5.56
C ALA A 120 -28.90 28.47 6.66
N ASN A 121 -27.59 28.23 6.50
CA ASN A 121 -26.53 28.63 7.43
C ASN A 121 -26.84 28.28 8.91
N GLY A 122 -27.43 27.11 9.13
CA GLY A 122 -27.81 26.62 10.46
C GLY A 122 -29.14 27.17 11.02
N ASP A 123 -29.84 28.06 10.32
CA ASP A 123 -31.20 28.50 10.71
C ASP A 123 -32.26 27.48 10.24
N ILE A 124 -32.83 26.75 11.20
CA ILE A 124 -33.87 25.74 10.95
C ILE A 124 -35.16 26.31 10.36
N ASN A 125 -35.54 27.55 10.69
CA ASN A 125 -36.74 28.17 10.14
C ASN A 125 -36.50 28.60 8.69
N GLN A 126 -35.31 29.12 8.40
CA GLN A 126 -34.89 29.38 7.02
C GLN A 126 -34.82 28.08 6.21
N LEU A 127 -34.29 26.99 6.79
CA LEU A 127 -34.24 25.69 6.15
C LEU A 127 -35.64 25.17 5.81
N LYS A 128 -36.59 25.29 6.73
CA LYS A 128 -38.00 24.94 6.49
C LYS A 128 -38.59 25.74 5.33
N ALA A 129 -38.33 27.05 5.28
CA ALA A 129 -38.81 27.91 4.19
C ALA A 129 -38.20 27.52 2.84
N LEU A 130 -36.89 27.26 2.79
CA LEU A 130 -36.18 26.82 1.58
C LEU A 130 -36.69 25.46 1.09
N VAL A 131 -36.85 24.48 1.99
CA VAL A 131 -37.41 23.17 1.62
C VAL A 131 -38.84 23.30 1.10
N GLN A 132 -39.68 24.14 1.72
CA GLN A 132 -41.05 24.40 1.25
C GLN A 132 -41.07 25.11 -0.11
N GLN A 133 -40.11 26.01 -0.38
CA GLN A 133 -40.00 26.70 -1.66
C GLN A 133 -39.58 25.75 -2.79
N HIS A 134 -38.60 24.89 -2.53
CA HIS A 134 -38.05 23.98 -3.54
C HIS A 134 -38.91 22.72 -3.75
N TYR A 135 -39.55 22.24 -2.68
CA TYR A 135 -40.27 20.95 -2.66
C TYR A 135 -41.73 21.08 -2.21
N SER A 136 -42.33 22.28 -2.30
CA SER A 136 -43.76 22.56 -2.10
C SER A 136 -44.41 21.64 -1.06
N SER A 137 -45.44 20.87 -1.42
CA SER A 137 -46.18 20.00 -0.50
C SER A 137 -45.49 18.66 -0.19
N SER A 138 -44.41 18.31 -0.89
CA SER A 138 -43.74 17.01 -0.72
C SER A 138 -42.51 17.07 0.18
N GLY A 139 -41.94 18.26 0.41
CA GLY A 139 -40.78 18.49 1.26
C GLY A 139 -41.14 18.88 2.69
N LYS A 140 -40.41 18.35 3.67
CA LYS A 140 -40.49 18.78 5.07
C LYS A 140 -39.15 18.62 5.79
N VAL A 141 -38.95 19.43 6.82
CA VAL A 141 -37.81 19.30 7.75
C VAL A 141 -38.31 18.64 9.04
N GLU A 142 -37.77 17.46 9.35
CA GLU A 142 -37.98 16.76 10.62
C GLU A 142 -36.87 17.15 11.59
N VAL A 143 -37.22 17.78 12.71
CA VAL A 143 -36.26 18.20 13.75
C VAL A 143 -36.42 17.27 14.95
N TYR A 144 -35.31 16.74 15.45
CA TYR A 144 -35.29 15.78 16.54
C TYR A 144 -34.71 16.42 17.82
N GLY A 145 -35.53 16.44 18.87
CA GLY A 145 -35.12 16.79 20.23
C GLY A 145 -34.43 15.62 20.93
N GLU A 146 -33.80 15.89 22.08
CA GLU A 146 -32.96 14.91 22.79
C GLU A 146 -33.65 13.56 23.07
N ASN A 147 -34.95 13.58 23.36
CA ASN A 147 -35.72 12.38 23.72
C ASN A 147 -36.30 11.61 22.53
N ASN A 148 -36.20 12.12 21.29
CA ASN A 148 -36.79 11.49 20.11
C ASN A 148 -35.82 11.38 18.91
N ARG A 149 -34.51 11.54 19.15
CA ARG A 149 -33.51 11.33 18.10
C ARG A 149 -33.51 9.88 17.62
N PRO A 150 -33.62 9.64 16.30
CA PRO A 150 -33.43 8.32 15.76
C PRO A 150 -31.98 7.87 15.96
N THR A 151 -31.78 6.57 16.02
CA THR A 151 -30.45 5.97 15.96
C THR A 151 -29.84 6.17 14.58
N ASN A 152 -28.51 6.19 14.50
CA ASN A 152 -27.78 6.28 13.24
C ASN A 152 -28.14 5.11 12.30
N ALA A 153 -28.44 3.92 12.85
CA ALA A 153 -28.96 2.79 12.09
C ALA A 153 -30.33 3.11 11.45
N GLU A 154 -31.29 3.62 12.21
CA GLU A 154 -32.62 3.99 11.68
C GLU A 154 -32.53 5.08 10.60
N VAL A 155 -31.68 6.08 10.80
CA VAL A 155 -31.44 7.14 9.80
C VAL A 155 -30.83 6.55 8.53
N PHE A 156 -29.82 5.68 8.68
CA PHE A 156 -29.21 4.99 7.55
C PHE A 156 -30.24 4.19 6.75
N GLU A 157 -31.13 3.45 7.43
CA GLU A 157 -32.14 2.62 6.78
C GLU A 157 -33.16 3.47 6.02
N ARG A 158 -33.62 4.58 6.64
CA ARG A 158 -34.52 5.54 5.99
C ARG A 158 -33.88 6.24 4.78
N PHE A 159 -32.58 6.52 4.86
CA PHE A 159 -31.84 7.22 3.81
C PHE A 159 -31.43 6.30 2.65
N ASN A 160 -31.07 5.04 2.93
CA ASN A 160 -30.53 4.11 1.94
C ASN A 160 -31.55 3.05 1.47
N GLY A 161 -32.69 2.89 2.15
CA GLY A 161 -33.71 1.91 1.78
C GLY A 161 -33.27 0.45 1.97
N ARG A 162 -32.20 0.21 2.73
CA ARG A 162 -31.67 -1.12 3.07
C ARG A 162 -31.33 -1.20 4.54
N SER A 163 -31.40 -2.40 5.12
CA SER A 163 -31.09 -2.58 6.54
C SER A 163 -29.62 -2.27 6.87
N TYR A 164 -29.40 -1.58 7.98
CA TYR A 164 -28.07 -1.29 8.52
C TYR A 164 -27.33 -2.58 8.87
N LYS A 165 -28.02 -3.57 9.43
CA LYS A 165 -27.44 -4.88 9.75
C LYS A 165 -26.90 -5.60 8.51
N SER A 166 -27.65 -5.54 7.40
CA SER A 166 -27.21 -6.11 6.12
C SER A 166 -26.00 -5.35 5.58
N PHE A 167 -26.00 -4.01 5.64
CA PHE A 167 -24.85 -3.21 5.25
C PHE A 167 -23.58 -3.58 6.03
N VAL A 168 -23.68 -3.66 7.36
CA VAL A 168 -22.54 -4.05 8.22
C VAL A 168 -22.06 -5.46 7.87
N HIS A 169 -22.97 -6.41 7.64
CA HIS A 169 -22.60 -7.76 7.24
C HIS A 169 -21.81 -7.81 5.92
N ASP A 170 -22.28 -7.09 4.90
CA ASP A 170 -21.63 -7.04 3.58
C ASP A 170 -20.25 -6.36 3.65
N GLU A 171 -20.15 -5.26 4.41
CA GLU A 171 -18.89 -4.56 4.66
C GLU A 171 -17.88 -5.48 5.36
N MET A 172 -18.31 -6.24 6.36
CA MET A 172 -17.43 -7.19 7.07
C MET A 172 -17.01 -8.35 6.17
N ASN A 173 -17.90 -8.87 5.33
CA ASN A 173 -17.54 -9.91 4.36
C ASN A 173 -16.51 -9.40 3.35
N THR A 174 -16.68 -8.18 2.86
CA THR A 174 -15.73 -7.53 1.94
C THR A 174 -14.36 -7.39 2.60
N ARG A 175 -14.31 -6.94 3.85
CA ARG A 175 -13.05 -6.82 4.62
C ARG A 175 -12.38 -8.18 4.85
N ARG A 176 -13.13 -9.21 5.23
CA ARG A 176 -12.58 -10.56 5.38
C ARG A 176 -11.98 -11.09 4.08
N GLN A 177 -12.65 -10.86 2.95
CA GLN A 177 -12.13 -11.25 1.64
C GLN A 177 -10.84 -10.50 1.29
N ALA A 178 -10.80 -9.18 1.51
CA ALA A 178 -9.60 -8.38 1.28
C ALA A 178 -8.43 -8.85 2.16
N ASN A 179 -8.66 -9.05 3.46
CA ASN A 179 -7.64 -9.54 4.38
C ASN A 179 -7.14 -10.93 3.98
N HIS A 180 -8.03 -11.83 3.54
CA HIS A 180 -7.63 -13.15 3.06
C HIS A 180 -6.78 -13.08 1.80
N GLN A 181 -7.14 -12.21 0.85
CA GLN A 181 -6.35 -12.01 -0.37
C GLN A 181 -4.96 -11.43 -0.06
N GLU A 182 -4.87 -10.51 0.89
CA GLU A 182 -3.60 -9.96 1.35
C GLU A 182 -2.73 -11.03 2.03
N GLN A 183 -3.32 -11.89 2.87
CA GLN A 183 -2.62 -13.04 3.46
C GLN A 183 -2.09 -13.98 2.37
N LEU A 184 -2.90 -14.32 1.37
CA LEU A 184 -2.46 -15.16 0.25
C LEU A 184 -1.30 -14.52 -0.54
N ALA A 185 -1.39 -13.22 -0.82
CA ALA A 185 -0.32 -12.49 -1.51
C ALA A 185 0.98 -12.46 -0.68
N ARG A 186 0.86 -12.29 0.64
CA ARG A 186 2.00 -12.36 1.58
C ARG A 186 2.62 -13.75 1.61
N ASP A 187 1.82 -14.80 1.65
CA ASP A 187 2.29 -16.19 1.62
C ASP A 187 2.96 -16.53 0.28
N GLU A 188 2.38 -16.10 -0.83
CA GLU A 188 2.98 -16.25 -2.17
C GLU A 188 4.32 -15.52 -2.26
N PHE A 189 4.40 -14.30 -1.73
CA PHE A 189 5.65 -13.55 -1.65
C PHE A 189 6.69 -14.28 -0.78
N LEU A 190 6.31 -14.73 0.42
CA LEU A 190 7.22 -15.46 1.32
C LEU A 190 7.71 -16.77 0.69
N ARG A 191 6.82 -17.51 0.02
CA ARG A 191 7.18 -18.73 -0.70
C ARG A 191 8.12 -18.43 -1.86
N SER A 192 7.83 -17.41 -2.66
CA SER A 192 8.69 -16.99 -3.78
C SER A 192 10.06 -16.55 -3.29
N LYS A 193 10.10 -15.79 -2.20
CA LYS A 193 11.33 -15.40 -1.52
C LYS A 193 12.11 -16.62 -1.03
N LEU A 194 11.46 -17.57 -0.35
CA LEU A 194 12.11 -18.79 0.13
C LEU A 194 12.72 -19.59 -1.03
N MET A 195 11.97 -19.78 -2.12
CA MET A 195 12.48 -20.48 -3.31
C MET A 195 13.66 -19.73 -3.96
N PHE A 196 13.59 -18.40 -3.99
CA PHE A 196 14.70 -17.57 -4.46
C PHE A 196 15.93 -17.70 -3.54
N ASP A 197 15.75 -17.67 -2.23
CA ASP A 197 16.83 -17.77 -1.25
C ASP A 197 17.44 -19.18 -1.19
N GLN A 198 16.66 -20.23 -1.50
CA GLN A 198 17.09 -21.63 -1.55
C GLN A 198 17.65 -22.06 -2.91
N ALA A 199 17.68 -21.17 -3.91
CA ALA A 199 18.20 -21.50 -5.23
C ALA A 199 19.67 -21.95 -5.15
N PRO A 200 20.04 -23.14 -5.66
CA PRO A 200 21.42 -23.61 -5.66
C PRO A 200 22.33 -22.70 -6.52
N GLN A 201 23.48 -22.33 -5.97
CA GLN A 201 24.48 -21.49 -6.64
C GLN A 201 25.60 -22.36 -7.21
N VAL A 202 25.63 -22.52 -8.53
CA VAL A 202 26.58 -23.40 -9.22
C VAL A 202 27.94 -22.76 -9.45
N ALA A 203 28.04 -21.44 -9.30
CA ALA A 203 29.30 -20.71 -9.30
C ALA A 203 29.33 -19.71 -8.13
N VAL A 204 30.44 -19.67 -7.42
CA VAL A 204 30.71 -18.70 -6.34
C VAL A 204 31.95 -17.91 -6.71
N PHE A 205 31.83 -16.59 -6.70
CA PHE A 205 32.90 -15.68 -7.07
C PHE A 205 33.59 -15.14 -5.83
N LYS A 206 34.92 -15.15 -5.83
CA LYS A 206 35.75 -14.62 -4.76
C LYS A 206 36.74 -13.61 -5.30
N VAL A 207 37.03 -12.59 -4.50
CA VAL A 207 38.09 -11.60 -4.75
C VAL A 207 38.97 -11.56 -3.51
N LYS A 208 40.27 -11.84 -3.67
CA LYS A 208 41.22 -11.93 -2.53
C LYS A 208 40.77 -12.92 -1.44
N GLY A 209 40.17 -14.03 -1.86
CA GLY A 209 39.63 -15.06 -0.97
C GLY A 209 38.29 -14.72 -0.31
N GLU A 210 37.74 -13.52 -0.51
CA GLU A 210 36.45 -13.12 0.04
C GLU A 210 35.32 -13.35 -0.97
N VAL A 211 34.22 -13.97 -0.51
CA VAL A 211 33.04 -14.19 -1.35
C VAL A 211 32.37 -12.86 -1.68
N VAL A 212 32.20 -12.58 -2.97
CA VAL A 212 31.61 -11.32 -3.45
C VAL A 212 30.25 -11.51 -4.13
N GLY A 213 29.93 -12.74 -4.51
CA GLY A 213 28.63 -13.09 -5.06
C GLY A 213 28.59 -14.51 -5.63
N SER A 214 27.49 -14.84 -6.29
CA SER A 214 27.27 -16.16 -6.87
C SER A 214 26.38 -16.12 -8.10
N MET A 215 26.30 -17.24 -8.81
CA MET A 215 25.39 -17.43 -9.94
C MET A 215 24.68 -18.79 -9.84
N ASP A 216 23.40 -18.82 -10.20
CA ASP A 216 22.62 -20.07 -10.29
C ASP A 216 22.72 -20.73 -11.66
N GLY A 217 22.17 -21.94 -11.79
CA GLY A 217 22.21 -22.72 -13.03
C GLY A 217 21.44 -22.11 -14.21
N ASN A 218 20.68 -21.03 -13.99
CA ASN A 218 19.95 -20.30 -15.01
C ASN A 218 20.64 -18.99 -15.42
N GLY A 219 21.88 -18.75 -14.97
CA GLY A 219 22.66 -17.56 -15.31
C GLY A 219 22.33 -16.33 -14.46
N PHE A 220 21.50 -16.45 -13.42
CA PHE A 220 21.21 -15.32 -12.53
C PHE A 220 22.36 -15.10 -11.54
N ALA A 221 23.08 -13.99 -11.71
CA ALA A 221 24.13 -13.55 -10.80
C ALA A 221 23.58 -12.67 -9.66
N ASP A 222 23.98 -12.96 -8.42
CA ASP A 222 23.62 -12.23 -7.20
C ASP A 222 24.90 -11.70 -6.53
N MET A 223 25.12 -10.39 -6.62
CA MET A 223 26.32 -9.72 -6.11
C MET A 223 26.02 -9.05 -4.76
N GLY A 224 26.86 -9.35 -3.77
CA GLY A 224 26.77 -8.78 -2.43
C GLY A 224 27.30 -7.35 -2.35
N SER A 225 27.07 -6.70 -1.20
CA SER A 225 27.64 -5.37 -0.89
C SER A 225 29.17 -5.41 -0.78
N LYS A 226 29.74 -6.55 -0.42
CA LYS A 226 31.18 -6.75 -0.22
C LYS A 226 32.01 -6.46 -1.47
N LEU A 227 31.48 -6.70 -2.66
CA LEU A 227 32.12 -6.33 -3.93
C LEU A 227 32.33 -4.80 -4.04
N LEU A 228 31.33 -4.00 -3.68
CA LEU A 228 31.41 -2.53 -3.69
C LEU A 228 32.41 -2.04 -2.64
N GLN A 229 32.44 -2.67 -1.46
CA GLN A 229 33.38 -2.34 -0.40
C GLN A 229 34.83 -2.60 -0.83
N LEU A 230 35.10 -3.76 -1.43
CA LEU A 230 36.41 -4.11 -1.96
C LEU A 230 36.85 -3.18 -3.10
N ALA A 231 35.94 -2.80 -4.00
CA ALA A 231 36.24 -1.83 -5.04
C ALA A 231 36.62 -0.47 -4.46
N LYS A 232 35.86 0.04 -3.48
CA LYS A 232 36.17 1.30 -2.78
C LYS A 232 37.57 1.25 -2.13
N GLN A 233 37.92 0.14 -1.48
CA GLN A 233 39.23 -0.04 -0.86
C GLN A 233 40.39 -0.06 -1.88
N GLN A 234 40.14 -0.53 -3.10
CA GLN A 234 41.14 -0.59 -4.18
C GLN A 234 41.14 0.66 -5.08
N GLY A 235 40.27 1.64 -4.81
CA GLY A 235 40.13 2.83 -5.65
C GLY A 235 39.51 2.54 -7.02
N ILE A 236 38.74 1.46 -7.14
CA ILE A 236 37.99 1.13 -8.36
C ILE A 236 36.71 1.95 -8.37
N GLU A 237 36.53 2.74 -9.43
CA GLU A 237 35.33 3.55 -9.64
C GLU A 237 34.08 2.67 -9.74
N LYS A 238 32.99 3.10 -9.08
CA LYS A 238 31.73 2.36 -9.03
C LYS A 238 31.19 2.09 -10.43
N GLU A 239 31.32 3.04 -11.34
CA GLU A 239 30.91 2.98 -12.74
C GLU A 239 31.56 1.81 -13.50
N ALA A 240 32.80 1.45 -13.17
CA ALA A 240 33.49 0.31 -13.78
C ALA A 240 32.83 -1.03 -13.43
N LEU A 241 32.13 -1.10 -12.29
CA LEU A 241 31.43 -2.30 -11.83
C LEU A 241 30.02 -2.45 -12.41
N LYS A 242 29.48 -1.42 -13.07
CA LYS A 242 28.10 -1.45 -13.59
C LYS A 242 27.76 -2.73 -14.38
N PRO A 243 28.62 -3.26 -15.27
CA PRO A 243 28.32 -4.50 -15.99
C PRO A 243 28.05 -5.70 -15.07
N LEU A 244 28.74 -5.80 -13.93
CA LEU A 244 28.59 -6.89 -12.94
C LEU A 244 27.24 -6.87 -12.23
N TYR A 245 26.57 -5.70 -12.20
CA TYR A 245 25.24 -5.52 -11.61
C TYR A 245 24.12 -5.43 -12.64
N THR A 246 24.43 -5.48 -13.94
CA THR A 246 23.44 -5.48 -15.01
C THR A 246 22.89 -6.89 -15.22
N LEU A 247 21.57 -7.03 -15.18
CA LEU A 247 20.90 -8.31 -15.36
C LEU A 247 21.05 -8.79 -16.81
N ASP A 248 21.65 -9.95 -16.97
CA ASP A 248 21.99 -10.54 -18.25
C ASP A 248 21.90 -12.08 -18.11
N PRO A 249 20.72 -12.67 -18.33
CA PRO A 249 20.49 -14.10 -18.09
C PRO A 249 21.30 -15.03 -19.00
N GLU A 250 21.78 -14.52 -20.13
CA GLU A 250 22.60 -15.29 -21.07
C GLU A 250 24.08 -15.32 -20.66
N ARG A 251 24.46 -14.56 -19.63
CA ARG A 251 25.84 -14.48 -19.17
C ARG A 251 26.24 -15.77 -18.46
N THR A 252 27.32 -16.36 -18.96
CA THR A 252 27.98 -17.51 -18.36
C THR A 252 28.84 -17.11 -17.15
N SER A 253 29.15 -18.07 -16.29
CA SER A 253 30.06 -17.87 -15.16
C SER A 253 31.46 -17.41 -15.59
N GLU A 254 31.93 -17.88 -16.75
CA GLU A 254 33.22 -17.55 -17.33
C GLU A 254 33.25 -16.09 -17.77
N GLN A 255 32.24 -15.64 -18.52
CA GLN A 255 32.09 -14.23 -18.89
C GLN A 255 31.96 -13.32 -17.66
N PHE A 256 31.29 -13.79 -16.62
CA PHE A 256 31.21 -13.05 -15.36
C PHE A 256 32.57 -12.96 -14.67
N SER A 257 33.32 -14.06 -14.64
CA SER A 257 34.70 -14.09 -14.13
C SER A 257 35.60 -13.12 -14.88
N ASP A 258 35.51 -13.06 -16.21
CA ASP A 258 36.31 -12.15 -17.02
C ASP A 258 36.06 -10.69 -16.66
N LEU A 259 34.79 -10.31 -16.43
CA LEU A 259 34.43 -8.96 -15.97
C LEU A 259 35.01 -8.65 -14.58
N LEU A 260 34.99 -9.63 -13.66
CA LEU A 260 35.62 -9.48 -12.35
C LEU A 260 37.13 -9.32 -12.49
N THR A 261 37.78 -10.15 -13.32
CA THR A 261 39.23 -10.09 -13.56
C THR A 261 39.63 -8.77 -14.22
N GLN A 262 38.80 -8.23 -15.11
CA GLN A 262 39.03 -6.90 -15.70
C GLN A 262 39.04 -5.79 -14.64
N ALA A 263 38.18 -5.89 -13.62
CA ALA A 263 38.08 -4.89 -12.56
C ALA A 263 39.11 -5.09 -11.43
N PHE A 264 39.33 -6.32 -10.98
CA PHE A 264 40.11 -6.66 -9.79
C PHE A 264 41.44 -7.38 -10.08
N GLY A 265 41.75 -7.65 -11.35
CA GLY A 265 42.96 -8.34 -11.76
C GLY A 265 42.95 -9.83 -11.44
N ASN A 266 44.13 -10.39 -11.20
CA ASN A 266 44.35 -11.83 -11.04
C ASN A 266 43.91 -12.40 -9.68
N ASP A 267 43.40 -11.56 -8.78
CA ASP A 267 42.95 -11.96 -7.44
C ASP A 267 41.53 -12.58 -7.43
N VAL A 268 40.98 -12.84 -8.62
CA VAL A 268 39.63 -13.38 -8.83
C VAL A 268 39.70 -14.90 -8.89
N GLU A 269 38.84 -15.55 -8.11
CA GLU A 269 38.67 -16.99 -8.10
C GLU A 269 37.20 -17.34 -8.31
N VAL A 270 36.96 -18.43 -9.03
CA VAL A 270 35.61 -18.99 -9.22
C VAL A 270 35.61 -20.43 -8.74
N GLU A 271 34.67 -20.73 -7.85
CA GLU A 271 34.43 -22.09 -7.37
C GLU A 271 33.14 -22.61 -8.01
N HIS A 272 33.23 -23.76 -8.68
CA HIS A 272 32.10 -24.39 -9.35
C HIS A 272 31.56 -25.57 -8.55
N PHE A 273 30.25 -25.68 -8.50
CA PHE A 273 29.52 -26.72 -7.79
C PHE A 273 28.58 -27.46 -8.73
N HIS A 274 28.36 -28.74 -8.46
CA HIS A 274 27.25 -29.46 -9.04
C HIS A 274 25.96 -29.04 -8.32
N VAL A 275 24.82 -29.03 -9.01
CA VAL A 275 23.55 -28.57 -8.41
C VAL A 275 23.21 -29.32 -7.11
N SER A 276 23.58 -30.60 -7.00
CA SER A 276 23.29 -31.43 -5.82
C SER A 276 24.14 -31.12 -4.57
N ASN A 277 25.25 -30.40 -4.71
CA ASN A 277 26.14 -30.02 -3.61
C ASN A 277 26.43 -28.51 -3.54
N ALA A 278 25.76 -27.73 -4.39
CA ALA A 278 25.87 -26.29 -4.44
C ALA A 278 25.29 -25.65 -3.17
N PRO A 279 25.95 -24.62 -2.61
CA PRO A 279 25.38 -23.81 -1.54
C PRO A 279 24.15 -23.06 -2.05
N THR A 280 23.24 -22.76 -1.14
CA THR A 280 22.07 -21.93 -1.45
C THR A 280 22.45 -20.45 -1.56
N ARG A 281 21.64 -19.68 -2.30
CA ARG A 281 21.82 -18.22 -2.40
C ARG A 281 21.90 -17.54 -1.03
N ASN A 282 21.06 -17.95 -0.09
CA ASN A 282 21.07 -17.41 1.26
C ASN A 282 22.37 -17.70 2.02
N GLU A 283 22.94 -18.91 1.89
CA GLU A 283 24.22 -19.24 2.51
C GLU A 283 25.35 -18.37 1.94
N ILE A 284 25.38 -18.14 0.63
CA ILE A 284 26.36 -17.23 0.02
C ILE A 284 26.17 -15.80 0.52
N ARG A 285 24.94 -15.30 0.60
CA ARG A 285 24.65 -13.94 1.09
C ARG A 285 25.14 -13.68 2.51
N LEU A 286 25.15 -14.70 3.37
CA LEU A 286 25.71 -14.59 4.72
C LEU A 286 27.24 -14.45 4.72
N LEU A 287 27.91 -14.88 3.65
CA LEU A 287 29.36 -14.77 3.46
C LEU A 287 29.77 -13.50 2.69
N SER A 288 28.86 -12.96 1.88
CA SER A 288 29.11 -11.85 0.95
C SER A 288 28.57 -10.48 1.39
N ASN A 289 28.05 -10.36 2.61
CA ASN A 289 27.49 -9.13 3.18
C ASN A 289 28.20 -8.72 4.47
#